data_AF-A0A562TT70-F1
#
_entry.id   AF-A0A562TT70-F1
#
_cell.length_a   1.000
_cell.length_b   1.000
_cell.length_c   1.000
_cell.angle_alpha   90.00
_cell.angle_beta   90.00
_cell.angle_gamma   90.00
#
_symmetry.space_group_name_H-M   'P 1'
#
loop_
_entity.id
_entity.type
_entity.pdbx_description
1 polymer ?
#
loop_
_entity_poly.entity_id
_entity_poly.type
_entity_poly.pdbx_seq_one_letter_code
_entity_poly.pdbx_strand_id
1 'polypeptide(L)' 'MHRKLMRYTPAQVAQLLGLSNGTLLSQWERGDKLPTTINLIKLSIIYRTYPNELYPEYFSEQLKELRQQEKTLFNLQ' A
#
# COMPACT_ATOMS: atom_id res chain seq x y z
N MET A 1 -7.78 5.61 -7.82
CA MET A 1 -6.49 4.94 -8.10
C MET A 1 -5.39 6.01 -8.17
N HIS A 2 -4.54 6.05 -7.14
CA HIS A 2 -3.56 7.13 -6.88
C HIS A 2 -2.67 7.48 -8.08
N ARG A 3 -2.28 6.49 -8.89
CA ARG A 3 -1.55 6.68 -10.15
C ARG A 3 -2.18 7.68 -11.12
N LYS A 4 -3.52 7.65 -11.27
CA LYS A 4 -4.23 8.52 -12.21
C LYS A 4 -4.16 9.99 -11.80
N LEU A 5 -4.10 10.27 -10.49
CA LEU A 5 -3.90 11.63 -9.96
C LEU A 5 -2.53 12.19 -10.36
N MET A 6 -1.53 11.32 -10.47
CA MET A 6 -0.19 11.67 -10.93
C MET A 6 -0.04 11.67 -12.46
N ARG A 7 -1.11 11.35 -13.21
CA ARG A 7 -1.13 11.23 -14.68
C ARG A 7 -0.13 10.19 -15.24
N TYR A 8 0.26 9.20 -14.44
CA TYR A 8 1.14 8.13 -14.91
C TYR A 8 0.37 6.99 -15.55
N THR A 9 0.98 6.34 -16.54
CA THR A 9 0.52 5.04 -17.07
C THR A 9 1.05 3.91 -16.19
N PRO A 10 0.42 2.72 -16.20
CA PRO A 10 0.97 1.56 -15.46
C PRO A 10 2.40 1.21 -15.90
N ALA A 11 2.71 1.35 -17.19
CA ALA A 11 4.05 1.10 -17.73
C ALA A 11 5.10 2.06 -17.16
N GLN A 12 4.77 3.35 -17.03
CA GLN A 12 5.67 4.34 -16.43
C GLN A 12 5.99 4.02 -14.97
N VAL A 13 4.97 3.65 -14.19
CA VAL A 13 5.20 3.29 -12.78
C VAL A 13 5.98 1.98 -12.66
N ALA A 14 5.67 0.98 -13.49
CA ALA A 14 6.43 -0.28 -13.52
C ALA A 14 7.91 -0.02 -13.83
N GLN A 15 8.20 0.86 -14.79
CA GLN A 15 9.57 1.27 -15.13
C GLN A 15 10.26 1.99 -13.95
N LEU A 16 9.59 2.94 -13.29
CA LEU A 16 10.12 3.64 -12.11
C LEU A 16 10.44 2.67 -10.96
N LEU A 17 9.67 1.59 -10.83
CA LEU A 17 9.87 0.56 -9.82
C LEU A 17 10.93 -0.47 -10.21
N GLY A 18 11.43 -0.46 -11.45
CA GLY A 18 12.33 -1.48 -11.98
C GLY A 18 11.65 -2.84 -12.22
N LEU A 19 10.33 -2.84 -12.45
CA LEU A 19 9.56 -4.04 -12.75
C LEU A 19 9.61 -4.37 -14.23
N SER A 20 9.64 -5.67 -14.57
CA SER A 20 9.67 -6.16 -15.94
C SER A 20 8.36 -5.90 -16.70
N ASN A 21 7.22 -5.83 -16.00
CA ASN A 21 5.92 -5.53 -16.60
C ASN A 21 4.92 -4.93 -15.57
N GLY A 22 3.79 -4.45 -16.09
CA GLY A 22 2.72 -3.84 -15.29
C GLY A 22 1.77 -4.82 -14.59
N THR A 23 1.92 -6.13 -14.77
CA THR A 23 1.02 -7.13 -14.16
C THR A 23 1.15 -7.12 -12.64
N LEU A 24 2.40 -7.12 -12.13
CA LEU A 24 2.66 -7.09 -10.70
C LEU A 24 2.14 -5.79 -10.06
N LEU A 25 2.38 -4.65 -10.72
CA LEU A 25 1.81 -3.38 -10.29
C LEU A 25 0.28 -3.44 -10.24
N SER A 26 -0.37 -4.04 -11.25
CA SER A 26 -1.83 -4.12 -11.29
C SER A 26 -2.40 -4.98 -10.16
N GLN A 27 -1.71 -6.05 -9.76
CA GLN A 27 -2.09 -6.86 -8.60
C GLN A 27 -1.98 -6.05 -7.30
N TRP A 28 -0.94 -5.22 -7.17
CA TRP A 28 -0.77 -4.33 -6.03
C TRP A 28 -1.86 -3.26 -5.97
N GLU A 29 -2.14 -2.58 -7.07
CA GLU A 29 -3.15 -1.52 -7.10
C GLU A 29 -4.58 -2.02 -6.87
N ARG A 30 -4.85 -3.31 -7.08
CA ARG A 30 -6.14 -3.96 -6.75
C ARG A 30 -6.20 -4.52 -5.33
N GLY A 31 -5.05 -4.64 -4.65
CA GLY A 31 -4.96 -5.30 -3.34
C GLY A 31 -4.89 -6.83 -3.39
N ASP A 32 -4.81 -7.45 -4.58
CA ASP A 32 -4.68 -8.90 -4.73
C ASP A 32 -3.37 -9.45 -4.13
N LYS A 33 -2.35 -8.60 -4.09
CA LYS A 33 -1.04 -8.90 -3.52
C LYS A 33 -0.46 -7.65 -2.89
N LEU A 34 0.22 -7.80 -1.76
CA LEU A 34 0.97 -6.70 -1.17
C LEU A 34 2.36 -6.55 -1.80
N PRO A 35 2.83 -5.31 -2.03
CA PRO A 35 4.21 -5.05 -2.39
C PRO A 35 5.14 -5.40 -1.23
N THR A 36 6.43 -5.62 -1.52
CA THR A 36 7.45 -5.60 -0.48
C THR A 36 7.52 -4.22 0.18
N THR A 37 8.03 -4.12 1.39
CA THR A 37 8.16 -2.83 2.11
C THR A 37 8.91 -1.78 1.28
N ILE A 38 9.97 -2.19 0.58
CA ILE A 38 10.73 -1.29 -0.32
C ILE A 38 9.83 -0.74 -1.43
N ASN A 39 9.03 -1.60 -2.08
CA ASN A 39 8.15 -1.18 -3.16
C ASN A 39 6.94 -0.38 -2.65
N LEU A 40 6.46 -0.65 -1.43
CA LEU A 40 5.45 0.14 -0.76
C LEU A 40 5.92 1.59 -0.55
N ILE A 41 7.15 1.76 -0.05
CA ILE A 41 7.78 3.08 0.14
C ILE A 41 7.97 3.78 -1.21
N LYS A 42 8.45 3.07 -2.23
CA LYS A 42 8.57 3.66 -3.58
C LYS A 42 7.21 4.10 -4.13
N LEU A 43 6.17 3.29 -3.98
CA LEU A 43 4.81 3.65 -4.38
C LEU A 43 4.31 4.88 -3.65
N SER A 44 4.54 4.99 -2.34
CA SER A 44 4.11 6.15 -1.54
C SER A 44 4.78 7.45 -2.04
N ILE A 45 6.05 7.36 -2.43
CA ILE A 45 6.79 8.48 -3.06
C ILE A 45 6.24 8.81 -4.45
N ILE A 46 6.09 7.81 -5.33
CA ILE A 46 5.62 8.00 -6.72
C ILE A 46 4.20 8.58 -6.72
N TYR A 47 3.33 8.09 -5.84
CA TYR A 47 1.93 8.46 -5.75
C TYR A 47 1.65 9.64 -4.82
N ARG A 48 2.67 10.15 -4.11
CA ARG A 48 2.57 11.30 -3.20
C ARG A 48 1.47 11.13 -2.15
N THR A 49 1.46 9.96 -1.53
CA THR A 49 0.44 9.54 -0.55
C THR A 49 1.11 8.66 0.49
N TYR A 50 0.49 8.48 1.65
CA TYR A 50 1.05 7.64 2.71
C TYR A 50 0.77 6.14 2.45
N PRO A 51 1.62 5.22 2.94
CA PRO A 51 1.39 3.78 2.78
C PRO A 51 0.01 3.28 3.25
N ASN A 52 -0.52 3.85 4.33
CA ASN A 52 -1.85 3.52 4.86
C ASN A 52 -3.00 4.00 3.95
N GLU A 53 -2.77 5.00 3.10
CA GLU A 53 -3.75 5.47 2.11
C GLU A 53 -3.73 4.62 0.83
N LEU A 54 -2.66 3.87 0.59
CA LEU A 54 -2.57 2.91 -0.52
C LEU A 54 -3.37 1.63 -0.23
N TYR A 55 -3.46 1.23 1.04
CA TYR A 55 -4.15 0.01 1.49
C TYR A 55 -4.99 0.30 2.75
N PRO A 56 -6.03 1.14 2.64
CA PRO A 56 -6.78 1.62 3.81
C PRO A 56 -7.54 0.52 4.55
N GLU A 57 -8.04 -0.49 3.84
CA GLU A 57 -8.73 -1.64 4.46
C GLU A 57 -7.76 -2.46 5.30
N TYR A 58 -6.61 -2.82 4.73
CA TYR A 58 -5.55 -3.55 5.44
C TYR A 58 -5.06 -2.76 6.65
N PHE A 59 -4.84 -1.46 6.50
CA PHE A 59 -4.45 -0.60 7.64
C PHE A 59 -5.51 -0.59 8.73
N SER A 60 -6.80 -0.47 8.38
CA SER A 60 -7.90 -0.46 9.34
C SER A 60 -8.00 -1.78 10.11
N GLU A 61 -7.83 -2.91 9.43
CA GLU A 61 -7.84 -4.24 10.05
C GLU A 61 -6.68 -4.40 11.04
N GLN A 62 -5.45 -4.09 10.62
CA GLN A 62 -4.27 -4.15 11.48
C GLN A 62 -4.38 -3.21 12.67
N LEU A 63 -4.93 -2.00 12.47
CA LEU A 63 -5.17 -1.05 13.57
C LEU A 63 -6.17 -1.61 14.58
N LYS A 64 -7.28 -2.20 14.14
CA LYS A 64 -8.28 -2.81 15.03
C LYS A 64 -7.68 -3.97 15.83
N GLU A 65 -6.93 -4.83 15.15
CA GLU A 65 -6.26 -5.98 15.78
C GLU A 65 -5.27 -5.52 16.85
N LEU A 66 -4.37 -4.60 16.52
CA LEU A 66 -3.39 -4.07 17.47
C LEU A 66 -4.06 -3.39 18.66
N ARG A 67 -5.11 -2.60 18.44
CA ARG A 67 -5.86 -1.95 19.53
C ARG A 67 -6.53 -2.96 20.45
N GLN A 68 -7.03 -4.06 19.91
CA GLN A 68 -7.59 -5.14 20.72
C GLN A 68 -6.51 -5.84 21.54
N GLN A 69 -5.33 -6.09 20.96
CA GLN A 69 -4.19 -6.67 21.66
C GLN A 69 -3.68 -5.74 22.78
N GLU A 70 -3.59 -4.43 22.53
CA GLU A 70 -3.22 -3.43 23.55
C GLU A 70 -4.21 -3.44 24.73
N LYS A 71 -5.52 -3.48 24.47
CA LYS A 71 -6.52 -3.57 25.54
C LYS A 71 -6.33 -4.81 26.39
N THR A 72 -6.09 -5.95 25.75
CA THR A 72 -5.82 -7.22 26.45
C THR A 72 -4.50 -7.19 27.23
N LEU A 73 -3.44 -6.62 26.67
CA LEU A 73 -2.11 -6.60 27.29
C LEU A 73 -2.03 -5.65 28.48
N PHE A 74 -2.70 -4.50 28.40
CA PHE A 74 -2.61 -3.43 29.38
C PHE A 74 -3.85 -3.33 30.30
N ASN A 75 -4.79 -4.28 30.21
CA ASN A 75 -6.07 -4.27 30.95
C ASN A 75 -6.84 -2.93 30.82
N LEU A 76 -6.77 -2.31 29.65
CA LEU A 76 -7.47 -1.06 29.38
C LEU A 76 -8.96 -1.35 29.18
N GLN A 77 -9.83 -0.64 29.91
CA GLN A 77 -11.28 -0.74 29.81
C GLN A 77 -11.81 -0.20 28.48
#